data_AF-A0A3M5VYY0-F1
#
_entry.id   AF-A0A3M5VYY0-F1
#
_cell.length_a   1.000
_cell.length_b   1.000
_cell.length_c   1.000
_cell.angle_alpha   90.00
_cell.angle_beta   90.00
_cell.angle_gamma   90.00
#
_symmetry.space_group_name_H-M   'P 1'
#
loop_
_entity.id
_entity.type
_entity.pdbx_description
1 polymer ?
#
loop_
_entity_poly.entity_id
_entity_poly.type
_entity_poly.pdbx_seq_one_letter_code
_entity_poly.pdbx_strand_id
1 'polypeptide(L)'
;MVYDTEETLTVSEGVEMLKPGGAFLDLNPGPGKFMRALFDRRLKPIIGSPRVEILDKLADAASKGTFKTPVGEVVPLSGAIKLITELEKGRKLGGKGVIAME
;
A
#
# COMPACT_ATOMS: atom_id res chain seq x y z
N MET A 1 6.73 13.57 1.74
CA MET A 1 5.42 12.90 1.64
C MET A 1 5.34 11.89 2.76
N VAL A 2 4.14 11.66 3.29
CA VAL A 2 3.87 10.64 4.30
C VAL A 2 2.82 9.71 3.71
N TYR A 3 3.05 8.40 3.79
CA TYR A 3 2.15 7.37 3.29
C TYR A 3 1.65 6.57 4.49
N ASP A 4 0.34 6.58 4.73
CA ASP A 4 -0.27 5.68 5.69
C ASP A 4 -0.94 4.53 4.93
N THR A 5 -0.25 3.39 4.92
CA THR A 5 -0.71 2.19 4.21
C THR A 5 -1.40 1.18 5.12
N GLU A 6 -1.19 1.29 6.44
CA GLU A 6 -1.84 0.43 7.44
C GLU A 6 -3.09 1.09 8.04
N GLU A 7 -3.42 2.33 7.63
CA GLU A 7 -4.53 3.15 8.15
C GLU A 7 -4.46 3.36 9.67
N THR A 8 -3.24 3.40 10.21
CA THR A 8 -3.00 3.50 11.66
C THR A 8 -2.87 4.93 12.14
N LEU A 9 -2.62 5.89 11.24
CA LEU A 9 -2.44 7.29 11.59
C LEU A 9 -3.76 8.04 11.50
N THR A 10 -4.00 8.89 12.49
CA THR A 10 -4.98 9.97 12.33
C THR A 10 -4.47 10.97 11.28
N VAL A 11 -5.41 11.69 10.64
CA VAL A 11 -5.05 12.74 9.67
C VAL A 11 -4.16 13.81 10.31
N SER A 12 -4.38 14.15 11.59
CA SER A 12 -3.54 15.10 12.34
C SER A 12 -2.11 14.62 12.44
N GLU A 13 -1.89 13.37 12.87
CA GLU A 13 -0.55 12.78 12.98
C GLU A 13 0.15 12.75 11.62
N GLY A 14 -0.57 12.33 10.57
CA GLY A 14 -0.04 12.31 9.20
C GLY A 14 0.36 13.70 8.68
N VAL A 15 -0.40 14.76 9.03
CA VAL A 15 -0.12 16.14 8.60
C VAL A 15 1.00 16.79 9.41
N GLU A 16 1.10 16.52 10.71
CA GLU A 16 2.19 17.04 11.56
C GLU A 16 3.57 16.51 11.14
N MET A 17 3.61 15.30 10.56
CA MET A 17 4.83 14.72 10.01
C MET A 17 5.26 15.34 8.66
N LEU A 18 4.47 16.26 8.08
CA LEU A 18 4.79 16.87 6.79
C LEU A 18 5.82 18.00 6.91
N LYS A 19 6.86 17.92 6.08
CA LYS A 19 7.67 19.09 5.74
C LYS A 19 6.83 20.12 4.96
N PRO A 20 7.17 21.42 4.98
CA PRO A 20 6.53 22.42 4.14
C PRO A 20 6.44 21.97 2.67
N GLY A 21 5.23 22.03 2.10
CA GLY A 21 4.94 21.56 0.73
C GLY A 21 4.74 20.04 0.58
N GLY A 22 4.79 19.27 1.66
CA GLY A 22 4.50 17.84 1.66
C GLY A 22 3.01 17.52 1.49
N ALA A 23 2.72 16.28 1.10
CA ALA A 23 1.37 15.72 1.05
C ALA A 23 1.29 14.44 1.90
N PHE A 24 0.13 14.28 2.56
CA PHE A 24 -0.25 13.07 3.28
C PHE A 24 -1.19 12.23 2.38
N LEU A 25 -0.81 10.99 2.16
CA LEU A 25 -1.49 10.04 1.26
C LEU A 25 -2.09 8.92 2.12
N ASP A 26 -3.42 8.82 2.09
CA ASP A 26 -4.22 7.81 2.76
C ASP A 26 -4.89 6.93 1.69
N LEU A 27 -4.82 5.60 1.86
CA LEU A 27 -5.27 4.61 0.88
C LEU A 27 -6.76 4.26 0.99
N ASN A 28 -7.44 4.60 2.09
CA ASN A 28 -8.85 4.25 2.29
C ASN A 28 -9.71 5.49 2.63
N PRO A 29 -10.26 6.18 1.61
CA PRO A 29 -11.15 7.30 1.89
C PRO A 29 -12.53 6.80 2.32
N GLY A 30 -12.75 6.68 3.62
CA GLY A 30 -14.10 6.71 4.18
C GLY A 30 -14.81 8.03 3.81
N PRO A 31 -16.17 8.08 3.73
CA PRO A 31 -16.90 9.26 3.23
C PRO A 31 -16.57 10.57 3.94
N GLY A 32 -16.30 10.52 5.26
CA GLY A 32 -15.91 11.69 6.06
C GLY A 32 -14.51 12.22 5.74
N LYS A 33 -13.55 11.36 5.41
CA LYS A 33 -12.18 11.76 5.02
C LYS A 33 -12.17 12.41 3.64
N PHE A 34 -13.04 11.97 2.73
CA PHE A 34 -13.20 12.55 1.39
C PHE A 34 -13.70 14.01 1.44
N MET A 35 -14.69 14.30 2.30
CA MET A 35 -15.20 15.67 2.47
C MET A 35 -14.14 16.64 3.00
N ARG A 36 -13.24 16.20 3.89
CA ARG A 36 -12.17 17.05 4.44
C ARG A 36 -11.02 17.30 3.46
N ALA A 37 -10.72 16.35 2.57
CA ALA A 37 -9.72 16.52 1.51
C ALA A 37 -10.06 17.62 0.51
N LEU A 38 -11.34 17.96 0.36
CA LEU A 38 -11.79 19.08 -0.48
C LEU A 38 -11.46 20.45 0.14
N PHE A 39 -11.26 20.53 1.45
CA PHE A 39 -10.94 21.77 2.18
C PHE A 39 -9.46 21.91 2.56
N ASP A 40 -8.70 20.81 2.68
CA ASP A 40 -7.26 20.85 2.98
C ASP A 40 -6.43 20.30 1.80
N ARG A 41 -5.73 21.19 1.09
CA ARG A 41 -4.90 20.85 -0.09
C ARG A 41 -3.71 19.92 0.23
N ARG A 42 -3.42 19.68 1.53
CA ARG A 42 -2.35 18.78 2.00
C ARG A 42 -2.80 17.33 2.11
N LEU A 43 -4.11 17.07 2.12
CA LEU A 43 -4.70 15.74 2.15
C LEU A 43 -5.08 15.31 0.73
N LYS A 44 -4.37 14.33 0.18
CA LYS A 44 -4.65 13.80 -1.16
C LYS A 44 -5.20 12.37 -1.04
N PRO A 45 -6.51 12.16 -1.20
CA PRO A 45 -7.07 10.82 -1.27
C PRO A 45 -6.57 10.16 -2.56
N ILE A 46 -5.92 9.01 -2.44
CA ILE A 46 -5.46 8.24 -3.60
C ILE A 46 -6.34 7.02 -3.76
N ILE A 47 -7.03 6.96 -4.88
CA ILE A 47 -7.71 5.74 -5.32
C ILE A 47 -6.70 4.89 -6.07
N GLY A 48 -6.27 3.79 -5.46
CA GLY A 48 -5.38 2.81 -6.06
C GLY A 48 -6.08 2.00 -7.15
N SER A 49 -6.34 2.61 -8.31
CA SER A 49 -6.79 1.86 -9.49
C SER A 49 -5.58 1.24 -10.20
N PRO A 50 -5.57 -0.07 -10.52
CA PRO A 50 -4.52 -0.64 -11.36
C PRO A 50 -4.63 -0.05 -12.78
N ARG A 51 -3.71 0.85 -13.12
CA ARG A 51 -3.62 1.46 -14.45
C ARG A 51 -2.51 0.78 -15.24
N VAL A 52 -2.80 0.40 -16.47
CA VAL A 52 -1.89 -0.33 -17.35
C VAL A 52 -0.56 0.42 -17.48
N GLU A 53 -0.60 1.73 -17.67
CA GLU A 53 0.60 2.54 -17.86
C GLU A 53 1.49 2.59 -16.61
N ILE A 54 0.92 2.41 -15.42
CA ILE A 54 1.68 2.32 -14.16
C ILE A 54 2.29 0.92 -14.03
N LEU A 55 1.50 -0.13 -14.32
CA LEU A 55 1.95 -1.52 -14.26
C LEU A 55 3.09 -1.79 -15.25
N ASP A 56 3.01 -1.24 -16.48
CA ASP A 56 4.06 -1.36 -17.49
C ASP A 56 5.38 -0.73 -17.04
N LYS A 57 5.32 0.47 -16.42
CA LYS A 57 6.51 1.12 -15.86
C LYS A 57 7.12 0.33 -14.72
N LEU A 58 6.28 -0.27 -13.86
CA LEU A 58 6.76 -1.12 -12.78
C LEU A 58 7.40 -2.40 -13.33
N ALA A 59 6.83 -3.00 -14.37
CA ALA A 59 7.38 -4.17 -15.05
C ALA A 59 8.73 -3.86 -15.70
N ASP A 60 8.85 -2.73 -16.40
CA ASP A 60 10.12 -2.27 -16.98
C ASP A 60 11.18 -2.05 -15.89
N ALA A 61 10.83 -1.34 -14.81
CA ALA A 61 11.74 -1.11 -13.69
C ALA A 61 12.18 -2.42 -12.99
N ALA A 62 11.27 -3.39 -12.88
CA ALA A 62 11.56 -4.71 -12.34
C ALA A 62 12.48 -5.52 -13.25
N SER A 63 12.25 -5.50 -14.57
CA SER A 63 13.10 -6.17 -15.56
C SER A 63 14.54 -5.65 -15.54
N LYS A 64 14.70 -4.36 -15.26
CA LYS A 64 16.01 -3.69 -15.10
C LYS A 64 16.64 -3.90 -13.72
N GLY A 65 15.94 -4.57 -12.80
CA GLY A 65 16.39 -4.79 -11.42
C GLY A 65 16.41 -3.53 -10.55
N THR A 66 15.89 -2.41 -11.05
CA THR A 66 15.83 -1.11 -10.34
C THR A 66 14.63 -1.00 -9.40
N PHE A 67 13.65 -1.89 -9.58
CA PHE A 67 12.54 -2.09 -8.66
C PHE A 67 12.48 -3.57 -8.27
N LYS A 68 12.39 -3.86 -6.96
CA LYS A 68 12.24 -5.22 -6.46
C LYS A 68 11.12 -5.24 -5.43
N THR A 69 10.18 -6.17 -5.59
CA THR A 69 9.19 -6.47 -4.56
C THR A 69 9.71 -7.63 -3.72
N PRO A 70 10.01 -7.42 -2.42
CA PRO A 70 10.48 -8.50 -1.56
C PRO A 70 9.43 -9.61 -1.48
N VAL A 71 9.86 -10.86 -1.64
CA VAL A 71 9.04 -12.06 -1.41
C VAL A 71 9.47 -12.62 -0.06
N GLY A 72 8.54 -12.63 0.89
CA GLY A 72 8.82 -13.09 2.25
C GLY A 72 8.59 -14.58 2.44
N GLU A 73 7.58 -15.13 1.73
CA GLU A 73 7.20 -16.53 1.81
C GLU A 73 6.53 -16.97 0.51
N VAL A 74 6.82 -18.18 0.06
CA VAL A 74 6.14 -18.83 -1.07
C VAL A 74 5.55 -20.14 -0.55
N VAL A 75 4.26 -20.37 -0.76
CA VAL A 75 3.56 -21.61 -0.40
C VAL A 75 2.88 -22.23 -1.62
N PRO A 76 2.75 -23.56 -1.71
CA PRO A 76 1.88 -24.17 -2.70
C PRO A 76 0.40 -23.82 -2.43
N LEU A 77 -0.47 -24.05 -3.40
CA LEU A 77 -1.92 -23.82 -3.25
C LEU A 77 -2.52 -24.52 -2.01
N SER A 78 -2.02 -25.72 -1.67
CA SER A 78 -2.44 -26.45 -0.46
C SER A 78 -2.12 -25.72 0.86
N GLY A 79 -1.15 -24.79 0.84
CA GLY A 79 -0.79 -23.93 1.96
C GLY A 79 -1.50 -22.57 1.98
N ALA A 80 -2.27 -22.23 0.94
CA ALA A 80 -2.87 -20.90 0.77
C ALA A 80 -3.75 -20.47 1.95
N ILE A 81 -4.67 -21.36 2.38
CA ILE A 81 -5.60 -21.06 3.48
C ILE A 81 -4.84 -20.74 4.76
N LYS A 82 -3.81 -21.52 5.09
CA LYS A 82 -2.98 -21.32 6.27
C LYS A 82 -2.23 -20.00 6.19
N LEU A 83 -1.59 -19.71 5.05
CA LEU A 83 -0.85 -18.47 4.86
C LEU A 83 -1.76 -17.25 5.06
N ILE A 84 -2.92 -17.22 4.39
CA ILE A 84 -3.88 -16.10 4.47
C ILE A 84 -4.36 -15.92 5.92
N THR A 85 -4.77 -17.02 6.57
CA THR A 85 -5.28 -16.99 7.95
C THR A 85 -4.26 -16.39 8.92
N GLU A 86 -2.99 -16.77 8.81
CA GLU A 86 -1.96 -16.25 9.71
C GLU A 86 -1.64 -14.78 9.45
N LEU A 87 -1.68 -14.33 8.18
CA LEU A 87 -1.54 -12.91 7.84
C LEU A 87 -2.69 -12.07 8.42
N GLU A 88 -3.94 -12.57 8.33
CA GLU A 88 -5.12 -11.90 8.89
C GLU A 88 -5.08 -11.83 10.42
N LYS A 89 -4.48 -12.82 11.09
CA LYS A 89 -4.20 -12.79 12.54
C LYS A 89 -3.07 -11.83 12.94
N GLY A 90 -2.45 -11.16 11.98
CA GLY A 90 -1.43 -10.15 12.22
C GLY A 90 0.01 -10.65 12.09
N ARG A 91 0.25 -11.87 11.56
CA ARG A 91 1.60 -12.28 11.19
C ARG A 91 2.14 -11.32 10.13
N LYS A 92 3.22 -10.61 10.44
CA LYS A 92 3.90 -9.71 9.49
C LYS A 92 5.00 -10.47 8.75
N LEU A 93 5.02 -10.36 7.43
CA LEU A 93 6.11 -10.86 6.59
C LEU A 93 7.06 -9.71 6.23
N GLY A 94 8.34 -10.01 6.03
CA GLY A 94 9.31 -9.05 5.47
C GLY A 94 9.12 -8.74 3.97
N GLY A 95 7.99 -9.16 3.39
CA GLY A 95 7.69 -9.08 1.96
C GLY A 95 6.30 -9.60 1.64
N LYS A 96 6.03 -9.84 0.36
CA LYS A 96 4.76 -10.44 -0.09
C LYS A 96 4.75 -11.95 0.18
N GLY A 97 3.58 -12.45 0.58
CA GLY A 97 3.27 -13.87 0.51
C GLY A 97 2.85 -14.22 -0.92
N VAL A 98 3.41 -15.29 -1.48
CA VAL A 98 3.11 -15.77 -2.83
C VAL A 98 2.54 -17.17 -2.74
N ILE A 99 1.42 -17.40 -3.44
CA ILE A 99 0.86 -18.73 -3.62
C ILE A 99 1.28 -19.23 -5.00
N ALA A 100 2.07 -20.30 -5.03
CA ALA A 100 2.42 -21.01 -6.26
C ALA A 100 1.25 -21.92 -6.67
N MET A 101 0.86 -21.83 -7.93
CA MET A 101 -0.31 -22.52 -8.52
C MET A 101 0.07 -23.84 -9.24
N GLU A 102 1.31 -24.30 -9.07
CA GLU A 102 1.83 -25.56 -9.65
C GLU A 102 1.20 -26.79 -8.99
#